data_AF-A0AAW7KF93-F1
#
_entry.id   AF-A0AAW7KF93-F1
#
_cell.length_a   1.000
_cell.length_b   1.000
_cell.length_c   1.000
_cell.angle_alpha   90.00
_cell.angle_beta   90.00
_cell.angle_gamma   90.00
#
_symmetry.space_group_name_H-M   'P 1'
#
loop_
_entity.id
_entity.type
_entity.pdbx_description
1 polymer ?
#
loop_
_entity_poly.entity_id
_entity_poly.type
_entity_poly.pdbx_seq_one_letter_code
_entity_poly.pdbx_strand_id
1 'polypeptide(L)'
;KQVTRYDVIAFKAPLANKGTYVKRIIGVPGDRIWVNEGKLYLSEEPIASDNEALPENASRFDLSEEAAAQLHLFQKIPAGHYFVLGDNRTHSSDSRTFGFVEIQTIEGIVVFKMAPFKEIGKVK
;
A
#
# COMPACT_ATOMS: atom_id res chain seq x y z
N LYS A 1 -9.17 11.16 10.96
CA LYS A 1 -8.93 9.74 11.29
C LYS A 1 -7.61 9.36 10.64
N GLN A 2 -6.64 8.85 11.40
CA GLN A 2 -5.32 8.51 10.85
C GLN A 2 -5.46 7.24 10.01
N VAL A 3 -4.84 7.24 8.84
CA VAL A 3 -4.75 6.09 7.94
C VAL A 3 -3.62 5.19 8.47
N THR A 4 -3.90 3.90 8.63
CA THR A 4 -3.00 2.94 9.30
C THR A 4 -2.73 1.72 8.42
N ARG A 5 -1.71 0.92 8.78
CA ARG A 5 -1.37 -0.30 8.05
C ARG A 5 -2.61 -1.21 7.98
N TYR A 6 -2.81 -1.84 6.83
CA TYR A 6 -3.92 -2.74 6.48
C TYR A 6 -5.30 -2.08 6.34
N ASP A 7 -5.44 -0.78 6.54
CA ASP A 7 -6.63 -0.06 6.11
C ASP A 7 -6.85 -0.26 4.61
N VAL A 8 -8.11 -0.42 4.23
CA VAL A 8 -8.52 -0.39 2.82
C VAL A 8 -8.91 1.04 2.50
N ILE A 9 -8.31 1.61 1.47
CA ILE A 9 -8.51 3.00 1.08
C ILE A 9 -9.05 3.09 -0.35
N ALA A 10 -9.89 4.09 -0.56
CA ALA A 10 -10.33 4.55 -1.86
C ALA A 10 -9.55 5.83 -2.23
N PHE A 11 -8.95 5.87 -3.41
CA PHE A 11 -8.15 7.02 -3.87
C PHE A 11 -8.26 7.19 -5.38
N LYS A 12 -7.95 8.39 -5.89
CA LYS A 12 -7.96 8.66 -7.33
C LYS A 12 -6.85 7.89 -8.02
N ALA A 13 -7.17 7.21 -9.13
CA ALA A 13 -6.17 6.49 -9.90
C ALA A 13 -5.06 7.44 -10.42
N PRO A 14 -3.77 7.09 -10.26
CA PRO A 14 -2.66 7.95 -10.67
C PRO A 14 -2.41 7.94 -12.20
N LEU A 15 -2.85 6.90 -12.90
CA LEU A 15 -2.72 6.78 -14.36
C LEU A 15 -3.91 7.45 -15.08
N ALA A 16 -3.79 7.66 -16.40
CA ALA A 16 -4.78 8.31 -17.29
C ALA A 16 -6.23 7.73 -17.28
N ASN A 17 -6.48 6.72 -16.45
CA ASN A 17 -7.80 6.18 -16.18
C ASN A 17 -8.55 7.08 -15.20
N LYS A 18 -9.68 7.64 -15.66
CA LYS A 18 -10.63 8.32 -14.76
C LYS A 18 -11.33 7.28 -13.89
N GLY A 19 -10.96 7.19 -12.62
CA GLY A 19 -11.64 6.30 -11.68
C GLY A 19 -11.05 6.31 -10.27
N THR A 20 -11.78 5.69 -9.35
CA THR A 20 -11.35 5.47 -7.95
C THR A 20 -10.80 4.06 -7.84
N TYR A 21 -9.60 3.92 -7.26
CA TYR A 21 -9.00 2.64 -6.93
C TYR A 21 -9.26 2.33 -5.47
N VAL A 22 -9.58 1.05 -5.19
CA VAL A 22 -9.64 0.51 -3.83
C VAL A 22 -8.47 -0.43 -3.64
N LYS A 23 -7.64 -0.17 -2.64
CA LYS A 23 -6.42 -0.95 -2.32
C LYS A 23 -6.20 -1.00 -0.81
N ARG A 24 -5.42 -1.97 -0.36
CA ARG A 24 -5.01 -2.15 1.02
C ARG A 24 -3.64 -1.54 1.25
N ILE A 25 -3.48 -0.84 2.37
CA ILE A 25 -2.19 -0.30 2.78
C ILE A 25 -1.33 -1.41 3.32
N ILE A 26 -0.15 -1.56 2.72
CA ILE A 26 0.84 -2.55 3.11
C ILE A 26 2.07 -1.89 3.69
N GLY A 27 2.41 -0.67 3.25
CA GLY A 27 3.49 0.14 3.81
C GLY A 27 3.02 1.53 4.24
N VAL A 28 3.54 2.00 5.37
CA VAL A 28 3.22 3.30 5.98
C VAL A 28 4.46 4.19 6.12
N PRO A 29 4.32 5.51 6.33
CA PRO A 29 5.45 6.39 6.53
C PRO A 29 6.41 5.88 7.61
N GLY A 30 7.71 5.86 7.29
CA GLY A 30 8.78 5.40 8.17
C GLY A 30 9.22 3.95 7.96
N ASP A 31 8.38 3.11 7.33
CA ASP A 31 8.80 1.76 6.92
C ASP A 31 10.03 1.83 6.04
N ARG A 32 10.98 0.91 6.27
CA ARG A 32 12.20 0.88 5.48
C ARG A 32 11.96 0.11 4.18
N ILE A 33 12.52 0.63 3.10
CA ILE A 33 12.41 0.02 1.77
C ILE A 33 13.76 -0.04 1.06
N TRP A 34 13.96 -1.08 0.28
CA TRP A 34 15.09 -1.22 -0.63
C TRP A 34 14.60 -1.76 -1.96
N VAL A 35 15.13 -1.19 -3.04
CA VAL A 35 14.89 -1.68 -4.38
C VAL A 35 16.20 -2.24 -4.90
N ASN A 36 16.19 -3.52 -5.28
CA ASN A 36 17.31 -4.16 -5.93
C ASN A 36 16.81 -5.09 -7.05
N GLU A 37 17.39 -5.00 -8.23
CA GLU A 37 17.05 -5.84 -9.40
C GLU A 37 15.54 -5.94 -9.68
N GLY A 38 14.83 -4.81 -9.64
CA GLY A 38 13.38 -4.76 -9.90
C GLY A 38 12.51 -5.36 -8.78
N LYS A 39 13.09 -5.66 -7.61
CA LYS A 39 12.36 -6.15 -6.44
C LYS A 39 12.39 -5.13 -5.32
N LEU A 40 11.22 -4.89 -4.71
CA LEU A 40 11.08 -4.15 -3.47
C LEU A 40 11.20 -5.11 -2.29
N TYR A 41 12.00 -4.69 -1.31
CA TYR A 41 12.05 -5.26 0.03
C TYR A 41 11.47 -4.23 0.99
N LEU A 42 10.47 -4.62 1.79
CA LEU A 42 9.78 -3.75 2.73
C LEU A 42 9.85 -4.35 4.13
N SER A 43 10.31 -3.56 5.09
CA SER A 43 10.39 -3.94 6.50
C SER A 43 9.67 -2.93 7.39
N GLU A 44 8.89 -3.45 8.34
CA GLU A 44 8.28 -2.67 9.43
C GLU A 44 9.28 -2.36 10.54
N GLU A 45 10.32 -3.19 10.67
CA GLU A 45 11.32 -3.02 11.71
C GLU A 45 12.34 -1.94 11.32
N PRO A 46 12.68 -1.03 12.24
CA PRO A 46 13.77 -0.10 12.03
C PRO A 46 15.08 -0.89 12.04
N ILE A 47 15.75 -0.96 10.89
CA ILE A 47 17.14 -1.43 10.87
C ILE A 47 18.00 -0.39 11.59
N ALA A 48 18.88 -0.81 12.50
CA ALA A 48 19.63 0.08 13.39
C ALA A 48 20.73 0.86 12.66
N SER A 49 21.14 0.40 11.48
CA SER A 49 22.15 1.04 10.63
C SER A 49 21.85 0.84 9.14
N ASP A 50 22.42 1.68 8.27
CA ASP A 50 22.33 1.51 6.81
C ASP A 50 23.19 0.35 6.29
N ASN A 51 24.06 -0.20 7.15
CA ASN A 51 24.98 -1.30 6.82
C ASN A 51 24.50 -2.69 7.29
N GLU A 52 23.34 -2.76 7.93
CA GLU A 52 22.75 -4.03 8.35
C GLU A 52 21.99 -4.67 7.20
N ALA A 53 22.09 -6.00 7.09
CA ALA A 53 21.35 -6.77 6.11
C ALA A 53 19.84 -6.58 6.30
N LEU A 54 19.08 -6.70 5.21
CA LEU A 54 17.62 -6.70 5.27
C LEU A 54 17.13 -7.77 6.25
N PRO A 55 16.13 -7.47 7.09
CA PRO A 55 15.55 -8.45 8.00
C PRO A 55 15.05 -9.67 7.21
N GLU A 56 15.23 -10.87 7.77
CA GLU A 56 14.78 -12.10 7.11
C GLU A 56 13.27 -12.11 6.83
N ASN A 57 12.49 -11.40 7.65
CA ASN A 57 11.04 -11.23 7.54
C ASN A 57 10.61 -10.08 6.60
N ALA A 58 11.54 -9.43 5.88
CA ALA A 58 11.17 -8.38 4.93
C ALA A 58 10.27 -8.94 3.82
N SER A 59 9.15 -8.24 3.60
CA SER A 59 8.22 -8.56 2.50
C SER A 59 8.87 -8.25 1.17
N ARG A 60 8.65 -9.11 0.16
CA ARG A 60 9.27 -9.01 -1.16
C ARG A 60 8.20 -8.85 -2.25
N PHE A 61 8.39 -7.89 -3.14
CA PHE A 61 7.45 -7.62 -4.24
C PHE A 61 8.21 -7.36 -5.54
N ASP A 62 7.78 -7.99 -6.62
CA ASP A 62 8.25 -7.63 -7.97
C ASP A 62 7.65 -6.29 -8.38
N LEU A 63 8.48 -5.43 -8.97
CA LEU A 63 8.12 -4.09 -9.44
C LEU A 63 8.17 -4.04 -10.98
N SER A 64 7.37 -3.13 -11.55
CA SER A 64 7.64 -2.65 -12.91
C SER A 64 8.89 -1.76 -12.92
N GLU A 65 9.44 -1.51 -14.12
CA GLU A 65 10.59 -0.64 -14.29
C GLU A 65 10.31 0.79 -13.77
N GLU A 66 9.11 1.31 -14.04
CA GLU A 66 8.68 2.63 -13.61
C GLU A 66 8.59 2.73 -12.08
N ALA A 67 7.97 1.74 -11.44
CA ALA A 67 7.88 1.70 -9.99
C ALA A 67 9.26 1.53 -9.35
N ALA A 68 10.13 0.70 -9.92
CA ALA A 68 11.49 0.53 -9.43
C ALA A 68 12.30 1.84 -9.53
N ALA A 69 12.22 2.54 -10.66
CA ALA A 69 12.89 3.83 -10.89
C ALA A 69 12.36 4.93 -9.97
N GLN A 70 11.10 4.89 -9.54
CA GLN A 70 10.61 5.83 -8.53
C GLN A 70 11.08 5.43 -7.12
N LEU A 71 10.88 4.16 -6.75
CA LEU A 71 11.04 3.70 -5.36
C LEU A 71 12.51 3.57 -4.96
N HIS A 72 13.45 3.35 -5.89
CA HIS A 72 14.88 3.23 -5.58
C HIS A 72 15.51 4.52 -5.01
N LEU A 73 14.81 5.66 -5.11
CA LEU A 73 15.27 6.95 -4.59
C LEU A 73 15.09 7.08 -3.07
N PHE A 74 14.42 6.11 -2.45
CA PHE A 74 13.99 6.18 -1.07
C PHE A 74 14.52 5.00 -0.26
N GLN A 75 15.02 5.29 0.94
CA GLN A 75 15.38 4.27 1.93
C GLN A 75 14.22 3.96 2.89
N LYS A 76 13.23 4.86 2.96
CA LYS A 76 12.03 4.76 3.79
C LYS A 76 10.84 5.32 3.04
N ILE A 77 9.64 4.84 3.36
CA ILE A 77 8.40 5.44 2.86
C ILE A 77 8.30 6.87 3.42
N PRO A 78 8.23 7.92 2.58
CA PRO A 78 8.19 9.30 3.05
C PRO A 78 6.93 9.64 3.83
N ALA A 79 6.98 10.73 4.59
CA ALA A 79 5.80 11.29 5.23
C ALA A 79 4.67 11.54 4.20
N GLY A 80 3.44 11.17 4.56
CA GLY A 80 2.26 11.34 3.69
C GLY A 80 2.17 10.37 2.51
N HIS A 81 3.08 9.40 2.39
CA HIS A 81 3.08 8.40 1.32
C HIS A 81 2.77 7.01 1.87
N TYR A 82 2.15 6.17 1.04
CA TYR A 82 1.78 4.79 1.39
C TYR A 82 2.10 3.83 0.25
N PHE A 83 2.51 2.62 0.59
CA PHE A 83 2.64 1.51 -0.35
C PHE A 83 1.39 0.64 -0.26
N VAL A 84 0.67 0.45 -1.37
CA VAL A 84 -0.63 -0.23 -1.39
C VAL A 84 -0.63 -1.42 -2.34
N LEU A 85 -1.37 -2.47 -1.98
CA LEU A 85 -1.58 -3.65 -2.82
C LEU A 85 -3.07 -3.92 -2.99
N GLY A 86 -3.45 -4.50 -4.12
CA GLY A 86 -4.76 -5.11 -4.28
C GLY A 86 -4.80 -6.50 -3.66
N ASP A 87 -5.94 -6.85 -3.06
CA ASP A 87 -6.15 -8.20 -2.51
C ASP A 87 -6.10 -9.28 -3.61
N ASN A 88 -6.53 -8.94 -4.85
CA ASN A 88 -6.30 -9.78 -6.04
C ASN A 88 -4.93 -9.50 -6.67
N ARG A 89 -3.88 -10.07 -6.06
CA ARG A 89 -2.47 -9.74 -6.34
C ARG A 89 -2.04 -9.94 -7.79
N THR A 90 -2.59 -10.90 -8.53
CA THR A 90 -2.16 -11.20 -9.92
C THR A 90 -2.78 -10.28 -10.97
N HIS A 91 -3.87 -9.58 -10.65
CA HIS A 91 -4.62 -8.75 -11.59
C HIS A 91 -4.84 -7.31 -11.10
N SER A 92 -4.03 -6.86 -10.15
CA SER A 92 -4.15 -5.54 -9.55
C SER A 92 -3.08 -4.60 -10.08
N SER A 93 -3.51 -3.47 -10.66
CA SER A 93 -2.65 -2.28 -10.78
C SER A 93 -2.57 -1.62 -9.41
N ASP A 94 -1.41 -1.69 -8.78
CA ASP A 94 -1.12 -1.17 -7.45
C ASP A 94 0.32 -0.64 -7.34
N SER A 95 0.82 -0.39 -6.13
CA SER A 95 2.12 0.26 -5.94
C SER A 95 3.31 -0.50 -6.53
N ARG A 96 3.14 -1.79 -6.88
CA ARG A 96 4.13 -2.53 -7.66
C ARG A 96 4.32 -1.99 -9.08
N THR A 97 3.35 -1.22 -9.59
CA THR A 97 3.32 -0.69 -10.95
C THR A 97 3.44 0.84 -11.01
N PHE A 98 2.91 1.55 -10.02
CA PHE A 98 2.90 3.02 -10.01
C PHE A 98 3.58 3.65 -8.79
N GLY A 99 4.18 2.84 -7.90
CA GLY A 99 4.83 3.30 -6.68
C GLY A 99 3.88 3.86 -5.63
N PHE A 100 4.30 4.90 -4.90
CA PHE A 100 3.58 5.36 -3.71
C PHE A 100 2.25 6.06 -4.01
N VAL A 101 1.33 5.99 -3.06
CA VAL A 101 0.08 6.77 -3.03
C VAL A 101 0.21 7.88 -2.00
N GLU A 102 -0.05 9.11 -2.42
CA GLU A 102 -0.06 10.27 -1.53
C GLU A 102 -1.38 10.39 -0.76
N ILE A 103 -1.29 10.75 0.52
CA ILE A 103 -2.46 10.90 1.41
C ILE A 103 -3.51 11.87 0.85
N GLN A 104 -3.09 12.88 0.09
CA GLN A 104 -3.96 13.90 -0.49
C GLN A 104 -4.87 13.33 -1.59
N THR A 105 -4.49 12.19 -2.18
CA THR A 105 -5.29 11.51 -3.21
C THR A 105 -6.33 10.57 -2.61
N ILE A 106 -6.27 10.30 -1.30
CA ILE A 106 -7.16 9.38 -0.59
C ILE A 106 -8.51 10.08 -0.37
N GLU A 107 -9.55 9.53 -0.98
CA GLU A 107 -10.93 10.02 -0.88
C GLU A 107 -11.63 9.49 0.37
N GLY A 108 -11.22 8.32 0.87
CA GLY A 108 -11.73 7.77 2.12
C GLY A 108 -11.17 6.41 2.52
N ILE A 109 -11.40 6.03 3.78
CA ILE A 109 -11.11 4.68 4.30
C ILE A 109 -12.38 3.83 4.13
N VAL A 110 -12.25 2.71 3.41
CA VAL A 110 -13.32 1.73 3.22
C VAL A 110 -13.37 0.81 4.42
N VAL A 111 -14.30 1.07 5.34
CA VAL A 111 -14.55 0.20 6.49
C VAL A 111 -15.60 -0.83 6.09
N PHE A 112 -15.18 -2.05 5.73
CA PHE A 112 -16.11 -3.19 5.67
C PHE A 112 -16.56 -3.53 7.09
N LYS A 113 -17.61 -2.86 7.59
CA LYS A 113 -18.41 -3.39 8.69
C LYS A 113 -19.28 -4.48 8.07
N MET A 114 -18.90 -5.75 8.23
CA MET A 114 -19.88 -6.83 8.26
C MET A 114 -20.78 -6.62 9.47
N ALA A 115 -21.75 -5.72 9.37
CA ALA A 115 -22.89 -5.76 10.26
C ALA A 115 -23.67 -7.06 9.94
N PRO A 116 -24.11 -7.87 10.93
CA PRO A 116 -25.07 -8.90 10.62
C PRO A 116 -26.31 -8.20 10.08
N PHE A 117 -26.72 -8.52 8.84
CA PHE A 117 -28.09 -8.26 8.41
C PHE A 117 -29.00 -9.14 9.28
N LYS A 118 -29.33 -8.66 10.49
CA LYS A 118 -30.57 -9.06 11.13
C LYS A 118 -31.66 -8.33 10.34
N GLU A 119 -32.17 -8.98 9.31
CA GLU A 119 -33.51 -8.66 8.83
C GLU A 119 -34.45 -8.86 10.03
N ILE A 120 -34.92 -7.74 10.58
CA ILE A 120 -35.90 -7.73 11.66
C ILE A 120 -37.26 -8.04 11.03
N GLY A 121 -37.75 -9.26 11.28
CA GLY A 121 -39.14 -9.56 11.58
C GLY A 121 -40.16 -9.57 10.43
N LYS A 122 -40.95 -10.65 10.35
CA LYS A 122 -42.21 -10.67 9.60
C LYS A 122 -43.13 -9.56 10.12
N VAL A 123 -43.57 -8.70 9.21
CA VAL A 123 -44.77 -7.88 9.40
C VAL A 123 -45.97 -8.83 9.46
N LYS A 124 -46.69 -8.82 10.58
CA LYS A 124 -48.08 -9.25 10.70
C LYS A 124 -48.81 -8.24 11.56
#